data_AF-A0A345Y3X4-F1
#
_entry.id   AF-A0A345Y3X4-F1
#
_cell.length_a   1.000
_cell.length_b   1.000
_cell.length_c   1.000
_cell.angle_alpha   90.00
_cell.angle_beta   90.00
_cell.angle_gamma   90.00
#
_symmetry.space_group_name_H-M   'P 1'
#
loop_
_entity.id
_entity.type
_entity.pdbx_description
1 polymer ?
#
loop_
_entity_poly.entity_id
_entity_poly.type
_entity_poly.pdbx_seq_one_letter_code
_entity_poly.pdbx_strand_id
1 'polypeptide(L)'
;MRGLLWLILLYPLAEIVSLIMLTDKFGGGPVLLWLIASALLGFVLLRNQKLAMLLSAGALLRSGGEVSLYSLLWPVRTLLAGVLLIIPGPISDLIALLLLLPLKGPSVRMPNRPPAAGPDDVIDGEFRRVDDPADPGRRLH
;
A
#
# COMPACT_ATOMS: atom_id res chain seq x y z
N MET A 1 -6.71 20.86 10.43
CA MET A 1 -7.58 21.35 9.34
C MET A 1 -7.01 22.57 8.61
N ARG A 2 -6.46 23.58 9.31
CA ARG A 2 -5.94 24.82 8.68
C ARG A 2 -4.82 24.60 7.64
N GLY A 3 -3.91 23.64 7.87
CA GLY A 3 -2.81 23.34 6.94
C GLY A 3 -3.21 22.70 5.61
N LEU A 4 -4.31 21.92 5.60
CA LEU A 4 -4.78 21.27 4.36
C LEU A 4 -5.28 22.30 3.34
N LEU A 5 -5.94 23.36 3.81
CA LEU A 5 -6.40 24.47 2.96
C LEU A 5 -5.22 25.16 2.27
N TRP A 6 -4.12 25.37 3.00
CA TRP A 6 -2.91 25.94 2.42
C TRP A 6 -2.29 25.01 1.38
N LEU A 7 -2.27 23.70 1.61
CA LEU A 7 -1.71 22.75 0.64
C LEU A 7 -2.53 22.71 -0.64
N ILE A 8 -3.87 22.67 -0.54
CA ILE A 8 -4.78 22.69 -1.69
C ILE A 8 -4.62 23.98 -2.52
N LEU A 9 -4.26 25.11 -1.89
CA LEU A 9 -4.07 26.38 -2.57
C LEU A 9 -2.64 26.58 -3.11
N LEU A 10 -1.62 26.23 -2.32
CA LEU A 10 -0.22 26.42 -2.67
C LEU A 10 0.25 25.42 -3.73
N TYR A 11 -0.28 24.20 -3.71
CA TYR A 11 0.08 23.16 -4.67
C TYR A 11 -0.19 23.58 -6.13
N PRO A 12 -1.42 23.96 -6.53
CA PRO A 12 -1.68 24.38 -7.90
C PRO A 12 -0.95 25.67 -8.27
N LEU A 13 -0.74 26.57 -7.30
CA LEU A 13 0.04 27.79 -7.53
C LEU A 13 1.50 27.45 -7.87
N ALA A 14 2.10 26.52 -7.13
CA ALA A 14 3.47 26.05 -7.38
C ALA A 14 3.59 25.37 -8.75
N GLU A 15 2.60 24.58 -9.16
CA GLU A 15 2.54 23.98 -10.49
C GLU A 15 2.53 25.04 -11.59
N ILE A 16 1.65 26.05 -11.49
CA ILE A 16 1.56 27.14 -12.47
C ILE A 16 2.88 27.90 -12.57
N VAL A 17 3.48 28.27 -11.43
CA VAL A 17 4.78 28.96 -11.41
C VAL A 17 5.85 28.11 -12.09
N SER A 18 5.92 26.81 -11.77
CA SER A 18 6.89 25.91 -12.39
C SER A 18 6.69 25.75 -13.89
N LEU A 19 5.44 25.67 -14.36
CA LEU A 19 5.09 25.60 -15.77
C LEU A 19 5.50 26.86 -16.52
N ILE A 20 5.30 28.04 -15.94
CA ILE A 20 5.73 29.31 -16.53
C ILE A 20 7.26 29.34 -16.65
N MET A 21 7.98 28.97 -15.59
CA MET A 21 9.45 28.94 -15.60
C MET A 21 10.01 27.95 -16.64
N LEU A 22 9.38 26.77 -16.78
CA LEU A 22 9.77 25.79 -17.78
C LEU A 22 9.43 26.24 -19.20
N THR A 23 8.27 26.87 -19.38
CA THR A 23 7.84 27.42 -20.68
C THR A 23 8.76 28.53 -21.14
N ASP A 24 9.22 29.39 -20.22
CA ASP A 24 10.18 30.45 -20.52
C ASP A 24 11.57 29.88 -20.90
N LYS A 25 11.99 28.80 -20.24
CA LYS A 25 13.29 28.17 -20.48
C LYS A 25 13.34 27.26 -21.72
N PHE A 26 12.30 26.48 -21.98
CA PHE A 26 12.27 25.42 -23.00
C PHE A 26 11.29 25.71 -24.15
N GLY A 27 10.45 26.73 -24.02
CA GLY A 27 9.38 27.05 -24.96
C GLY A 27 8.08 26.27 -24.70
N GLY A 28 6.95 26.84 -25.15
CA GLY A 28 5.63 26.26 -24.88
C GLY A 28 5.35 24.95 -25.62
N GLY A 29 5.92 24.76 -26.82
CA GLY A 29 5.71 23.53 -27.61
C GLY A 29 6.23 22.27 -26.91
N PRO A 30 7.52 22.21 -26.51
CA PRO A 30 8.07 21.08 -25.77
C PRO A 30 7.38 20.82 -24.43
N VAL A 31 7.03 21.87 -23.68
CA VAL A 31 6.31 21.74 -22.40
C VAL A 31 4.91 21.16 -22.63
N LEU A 32 4.18 21.63 -23.64
CA LEU A 32 2.87 21.09 -23.98
C LEU A 32 2.95 19.61 -24.38
N LEU A 33 3.95 19.23 -25.19
CA LEU A 33 4.16 17.83 -25.57
C LEU A 33 4.44 16.95 -24.34
N TRP A 34 5.26 17.43 -23.40
CA TRP A 34 5.50 16.74 -22.15
C TRP A 34 4.20 16.60 -21.33
N LEU A 35 3.39 17.66 -21.17
CA LEU A 35 2.12 17.57 -20.45
C LEU A 35 1.19 16.52 -21.06
N ILE A 36 1.07 16.45 -22.38
CA ILE A 36 0.28 15.42 -23.06
C ILE A 36 0.86 14.03 -22.82
N ALA A 37 2.18 13.88 -22.92
CA ALA A 37 2.85 12.60 -22.69
C ALA A 37 2.69 12.10 -21.25
N SER A 38 2.81 12.99 -20.26
CA SER A 38 2.63 12.66 -18.83
C SER A 38 1.21 12.17 -18.55
N ALA A 39 0.19 12.89 -19.02
CA ALA A 39 -1.21 12.52 -18.86
C ALA A 39 -1.52 11.18 -19.55
N LEU A 40 -0.97 10.94 -20.74
CA LEU A 40 -1.13 9.67 -21.44
C LEU A 40 -0.45 8.52 -20.67
N LEU A 41 0.75 8.75 -20.13
CA LEU A 41 1.46 7.78 -19.30
C LEU A 41 0.65 7.43 -18.07
N GLY A 42 0.11 8.42 -17.35
CA GLY A 42 -0.74 8.24 -16.19
C GLY A 42 -2.00 7.44 -16.52
N PHE A 43 -2.66 7.75 -17.64
CA PHE A 43 -3.82 7.02 -18.13
C PHE A 43 -3.51 5.54 -18.43
N VAL A 44 -2.41 5.26 -19.14
CA VAL A 44 -1.96 3.90 -19.43
C VAL A 44 -1.64 3.16 -18.13
N LEU A 45 -1.00 3.83 -17.16
CA LEU A 45 -0.70 3.26 -15.85
C LEU A 45 -1.99 2.81 -15.15
N LEU A 46 -3.00 3.69 -15.05
CA LEU A 46 -4.29 3.39 -14.42
C LEU A 46 -5.05 2.27 -15.15
N ARG A 47 -4.97 2.23 -16.47
CA ARG A 47 -5.62 1.18 -17.28
C ARG A 47 -5.05 -0.20 -16.97
N ASN A 48 -3.73 -0.30 -16.82
CA ASN A 48 -3.04 -1.57 -16.65
C ASN A 48 -3.10 -2.10 -15.20
N GLN A 49 -3.43 -1.24 -14.24
CA GLN A 49 -3.50 -1.58 -12.81
C GLN A 49 -4.64 -2.51 -12.41
N LYS A 50 -5.71 -2.59 -13.20
CA LYS A 50 -6.89 -3.42 -12.88
C LYS A 50 -6.50 -4.89 -12.66
N LEU A 51 -5.58 -5.40 -13.48
CA LEU A 51 -5.07 -6.77 -13.37
C LEU A 51 -4.15 -6.96 -12.17
N ALA A 52 -3.25 -6.00 -11.93
CA ALA A 52 -2.32 -6.06 -10.79
C ALA A 52 -3.08 -6.11 -9.46
N MET A 53 -4.13 -5.30 -9.32
CA MET A 53 -4.94 -5.25 -8.10
C MET A 53 -5.72 -6.54 -7.85
N LEU A 54 -6.27 -7.15 -8.91
CA LEU A 54 -6.95 -8.44 -8.85
C LEU A 54 -5.99 -9.60 -8.51
N LEU A 55 -4.80 -9.60 -9.10
CA LEU A 55 -3.76 -10.60 -8.81
C LEU A 55 -3.26 -10.48 -7.36
N SER A 56 -3.05 -9.26 -6.87
CA SER A 56 -2.70 -9.00 -5.46
C SER A 56 -3.81 -9.44 -4.50
N ALA A 57 -5.08 -9.19 -4.82
CA ALA A 57 -6.23 -9.65 -4.05
C ALA A 57 -6.38 -11.19 -4.08
N GLY A 58 -6.11 -11.83 -5.22
CA GLY A 58 -6.09 -13.29 -5.33
C GLY A 58 -4.95 -13.92 -4.54
N ALA A 59 -3.77 -13.28 -4.50
CA ALA A 59 -2.65 -13.71 -3.67
C ALA A 59 -2.99 -13.60 -2.18
N LEU A 60 -3.62 -12.49 -1.75
CA LEU A 60 -4.12 -12.33 -0.37
C LEU A 60 -5.02 -13.48 0.09
N LEU A 61 -5.95 -13.90 -0.76
CA LEU A 61 -6.89 -14.99 -0.46
C LEU A 61 -6.21 -16.37 -0.44
N ARG A 62 -5.15 -16.56 -1.23
CA ARG A 62 -4.41 -17.83 -1.34
C ARG A 62 -3.32 -18.00 -0.28
N SER A 63 -2.76 -16.92 0.23
CA SER A 63 -1.54 -16.95 1.06
C SER A 63 -1.77 -17.21 2.55
N GLY A 64 -3.01 -17.38 3.03
CA GLY A 64 -3.29 -17.93 4.38
C GLY A 64 -2.63 -17.24 5.58
N GLY A 65 -2.03 -16.05 5.42
CA GLY A 65 -1.34 -15.32 6.50
C GLY A 65 0.03 -14.71 6.14
N GLU A 66 0.70 -15.13 5.05
CA GLU A 66 2.02 -14.59 4.69
C GLU A 66 1.97 -13.60 3.53
N VAL A 67 1.32 -12.46 3.74
CA VAL A 67 1.26 -11.40 2.72
C VAL A 67 2.11 -10.22 3.16
N SER A 68 3.25 -10.05 2.49
CA SER A 68 4.12 -8.91 2.72
C SER A 68 3.36 -7.60 2.48
N LEU A 69 3.34 -6.71 3.48
CA LEU A 69 2.74 -5.37 3.39
C LEU A 69 3.26 -4.60 2.18
N TYR A 70 4.51 -4.82 1.77
CA TYR A 70 5.10 -4.19 0.60
C TYR A 70 4.40 -4.59 -0.72
N SER A 71 3.98 -5.85 -0.83
CA SER A 71 3.22 -6.34 -2.00
C SER A 71 1.85 -5.68 -2.11
N LEU A 72 1.26 -5.28 -0.98
CA LEU A 72 -0.03 -4.60 -0.90
C LEU A 72 0.06 -3.10 -1.18
N LEU A 73 1.16 -2.48 -0.77
CA LEU A 73 1.40 -1.06 -1.03
C LEU A 73 1.76 -0.78 -2.49
N TRP A 74 2.29 -1.77 -3.21
CA TRP A 74 2.72 -1.61 -4.60
C TRP A 74 1.60 -1.15 -5.55
N PRO A 75 0.40 -1.80 -5.59
CA PRO A 75 -0.72 -1.31 -6.39
C PRO A 75 -1.17 0.10 -5.99
N VAL A 76 -1.30 0.37 -4.69
CA VAL A 76 -1.76 1.68 -4.17
C VAL A 76 -0.79 2.80 -4.59
N ARG A 77 0.51 2.56 -4.44
CA ARG A 77 1.56 3.49 -4.82
C ARG A 77 1.54 3.79 -6.32
N THR A 78 1.40 2.75 -7.13
CA THR A 78 1.31 2.92 -8.58
C THR A 78 0.05 3.70 -8.95
N LEU A 79 -1.07 3.54 -8.19
CA LEU A 79 -2.34 4.21 -8.48
C LEU A 79 -2.22 5.70 -8.20
N LEU A 80 -1.66 6.04 -7.04
CA LEU A 80 -1.31 7.41 -6.70
C LEU A 80 -0.39 8.03 -7.77
N ALA A 81 0.65 7.32 -8.20
CA ALA A 81 1.56 7.80 -9.25
C ALA A 81 0.82 8.14 -10.54
N GLY A 82 -0.06 7.25 -10.99
CA GLY A 82 -0.81 7.48 -12.23
C GLY A 82 -1.87 8.58 -12.09
N VAL A 83 -2.50 8.75 -10.93
CA VAL A 83 -3.43 9.86 -10.67
C VAL A 83 -2.66 11.19 -10.68
N LEU A 84 -1.47 11.24 -10.07
CA LEU A 84 -0.61 12.42 -10.10
C LEU A 84 -0.20 12.77 -11.53
N LEU A 85 0.23 11.81 -12.35
CA LEU A 85 0.58 12.05 -13.77
C LEU A 85 -0.59 12.54 -14.62
N ILE A 86 -1.82 12.16 -14.28
CA ILE A 86 -3.02 12.65 -14.97
C ILE A 86 -3.27 14.12 -14.67
N ILE A 87 -2.78 14.66 -13.55
CA ILE A 87 -2.77 16.09 -13.25
C ILE A 87 -1.45 16.62 -13.80
N PRO A 88 -1.40 17.05 -15.08
CA PRO A 88 -0.12 17.24 -15.75
C PRO A 88 0.57 18.47 -15.13
N GLY A 89 1.78 18.26 -14.59
CA GLY A 89 2.50 19.29 -13.85
C GLY A 89 3.92 18.86 -13.47
N PRO A 90 4.92 19.75 -13.49
CA PRO A 90 6.31 19.40 -13.18
C PRO A 90 6.48 18.80 -11.79
N ILE A 91 5.73 19.29 -10.79
CA ILE A 91 5.84 18.81 -9.40
C ILE A 91 5.14 17.46 -9.29
N SER A 92 3.92 17.34 -9.84
CA SER A 92 3.14 16.10 -9.93
C SER A 92 3.94 14.98 -10.59
N ASP A 93 4.60 15.29 -11.71
CA ASP A 93 5.41 14.36 -12.49
C ASP A 93 6.63 13.88 -11.71
N LEU A 94 7.34 14.78 -11.02
CA LEU A 94 8.47 14.44 -10.16
C LEU A 94 8.05 13.50 -9.02
N ILE A 95 6.94 13.82 -8.34
CA ILE A 95 6.42 13.00 -7.24
C ILE A 95 5.96 11.64 -7.79
N ALA A 96 5.28 11.61 -8.93
CA ALA A 96 4.82 10.37 -9.55
C ALA A 96 5.98 9.47 -9.99
N LEU A 97 7.03 10.04 -10.59
CA LEU A 97 8.26 9.33 -10.95
C LEU A 97 8.95 8.76 -9.70
N LEU A 98 9.02 9.54 -8.62
CA LEU A 98 9.56 9.09 -7.34
C LEU A 98 8.72 7.95 -6.74
N LEU A 99 7.40 8.02 -6.88
CA LEU A 99 6.47 6.98 -6.45
C LEU A 99 6.55 5.73 -7.34
N LEU A 100 6.83 5.88 -8.63
CA LEU A 100 6.96 4.77 -9.55
C LEU A 100 8.28 4.02 -9.34
N LEU A 101 9.33 4.75 -8.95
CA LEU A 101 10.63 4.18 -8.67
C LEU A 101 10.48 3.03 -7.66
N PRO A 102 11.03 1.83 -7.92
CA PRO A 102 11.02 0.73 -6.96
C PRO A 102 11.97 1.08 -5.81
N LEU A 103 11.49 1.94 -4.90
CA LEU A 103 12.07 2.10 -3.58
C LEU A 103 12.03 0.71 -2.97
N LYS A 104 13.17 0.02 -2.93
CA LYS A 104 13.34 -1.20 -2.15
C LYS A 104 12.93 -0.83 -0.73
N GLY A 105 11.69 -1.16 -0.35
CA GLY A 105 11.27 -1.04 1.03
C GLY A 105 12.28 -1.81 1.88
N PRO A 106 12.56 -1.38 3.13
CA PRO A 106 13.41 -2.16 4.01
C PRO A 106 12.91 -3.59 3.98
N SER A 107 13.81 -4.55 3.73
CA SER A 107 13.49 -5.96 3.78
C SER A 107 13.06 -6.24 5.22
N VAL A 108 11.75 -6.18 5.46
CA VAL A 108 11.17 -6.67 6.71
C VAL A 108 11.32 -8.17 6.64
N ARG A 109 12.47 -8.63 7.11
CA ARG A 109 12.74 -10.01 7.44
C ARG A 109 11.80 -10.29 8.60
N MET A 110 10.61 -10.79 8.30
CA MET A 110 9.76 -11.34 9.35
C MET A 110 10.63 -12.33 10.12
N PRO A 111 10.74 -12.20 11.45
CA PRO A 111 11.40 -13.22 12.25
C PRO A 111 10.77 -14.53 11.83
N ASN A 112 11.61 -15.50 11.43
CA ASN A 112 11.16 -16.87 11.18
C ASN A 112 10.12 -17.19 12.25
N ARG A 113 8.92 -17.59 11.83
CA ARG A 113 8.03 -18.37 12.68
C ARG A 113 8.94 -19.37 13.39
N PRO A 114 9.01 -19.40 14.74
CA PRO A 114 9.77 -20.43 15.42
C PRO A 114 9.36 -21.76 14.77
N PRO A 115 10.34 -22.63 14.43
CA PRO A 115 10.03 -23.90 13.79
C PRO A 115 8.84 -24.49 14.54
N ALA A 116 7.79 -24.83 13.79
CA ALA A 116 6.64 -25.50 14.36
C ALA A 116 7.20 -26.56 15.30
N ALA A 117 6.82 -26.43 16.59
CA ALA A 117 7.01 -27.40 17.64
C ALA A 117 7.21 -28.78 17.00
N GLY A 118 8.43 -29.32 17.14
CA GLY A 118 8.67 -30.71 16.76
C GLY A 118 7.67 -31.61 17.49
N PRO A 119 7.55 -32.89 17.08
CA PRO A 119 6.61 -33.85 17.69
C PRO A 119 6.64 -33.91 19.22
N ASP A 120 7.72 -33.43 19.84
CA ASP A 120 7.96 -33.42 21.29
C ASP A 120 7.39 -32.19 22.04
N ASP A 121 6.79 -31.21 21.34
CA ASP A 121 6.16 -30.03 21.96
C ASP A 121 4.63 -30.03 21.71
N VAL A 122 4.05 -31.23 21.76
CA VAL A 122 2.63 -31.43 22.06
C VAL A 122 2.52 -31.43 23.58
N ILE A 123 1.94 -30.36 24.15
CA ILE A 123 1.56 -30.35 25.55
C ILE A 123 0.33 -31.25 25.69
N ASP A 124 0.58 -32.53 25.96
CA ASP A 124 -0.45 -33.49 26.37
C ASP A 124 -0.95 -33.10 27.76
N GLY A 125 -2.09 -32.42 27.80
CA GLY A 125 -2.80 -32.13 29.03
C GLY A 125 -3.34 -33.43 29.63
N GLU A 126 -2.68 -33.94 30.66
CA GLU A 126 -3.16 -35.10 31.42
C GLU A 126 -4.48 -34.73 32.12
N PHE A 127 -5.60 -35.22 31.58
CA PHE A 127 -6.92 -34.94 32.12
C PHE A 127 -7.21 -35.90 33.28
N ARG A 128 -7.02 -35.45 34.52
CA ARG A 128 -7.52 -36.17 35.69
C ARG A 128 -8.97 -35.77 35.92
N ARG A 129 -9.92 -36.67 35.62
CA ARG A 129 -11.30 -36.52 36.10
C ARG A 129 -11.27 -36.56 37.62
N VAL A 130 -11.53 -35.40 38.22
CA VAL A 130 -11.89 -35.30 39.63
C VAL A 130 -13.38 -35.63 39.68
N ASP A 131 -13.70 -36.89 39.93
CA ASP A 131 -15.05 -37.26 40.31
C ASP A 131 -15.27 -36.72 41.73
N ASP A 132 -16.00 -35.60 41.84
CA ASP A 132 -16.47 -35.12 43.14
C ASP A 132 -17.32 -36.25 43.76
N PRO A 133 -16.96 -36.77 44.95
CA PRO A 133 -17.80 -37.71 45.63
C PRO A 133 -19.12 -37.00 45.91
N ALA A 134 -20.21 -37.49 45.30
CA ALA A 134 -21.54 -36.97 45.49
C ALA A 134 -21.83 -36.88 46.99
N ASP A 135 -21.82 -35.66 47.52
CA ASP A 135 -22.13 -35.36 48.91
C ASP A 135 -23.57 -35.83 49.20
N PRO A 136 -23.76 -36.92 49.97
CA PRO A 136 -25.09 -37.43 50.27
C PRO A 136 -25.91 -36.49 51.17
N GLY A 137 -25.30 -35.40 51.65
CA GLY A 137 -25.86 -34.47 52.62
C GLY A 137 -26.59 -33.26 52.03
N ARG A 138 -26.55 -33.01 50.72
CA ARG A 138 -27.23 -31.84 50.11
C ARG A 138 -28.74 -32.09 49.94
N ARG A 139 -29.43 -32.31 51.07
CA ARG A 139 -30.89 -32.20 51.16
C ARG A 139 -31.25 -30.72 51.11
N LEU A 140 -31.85 -30.33 49.99
CA LEU A 140 -32.53 -29.05 49.83
C LEU A 140 -33.68 -29.00 50.85
N HIS A 141 -33.54 -28.14 51.85
CA HIS A 141 -34.63 -27.65 52.68
C HIS A 141 -35.06 -26.28 52.17
#